data_AF-A0AAW8KFH9-F1
#
_entry.id   AF-A0AAW8KFH9-F1
#
_cell.length_a   1.000
_cell.length_b   1.000
_cell.length_c   1.000
_cell.angle_alpha   90.00
_cell.angle_beta   90.00
_cell.angle_gamma   90.00
#
_symmetry.space_group_name_H-M   'P 1'
#
loop_
_entity.id
_entity.type
_entity.pdbx_description
1 polymer ?
#
loop_
_entity_poly.entity_id
_entity_poly.type
_entity_poly.pdbx_seq_one_letter_code
_entity_poly.pdbx_strand_id
1 'polypeptide(L)'
;LFGDGDGTYRLFNGIVAAILFVTVLFANFAEAVAEGRGKAQAESLKKTQRDTEARLLDENGGETIVSSNSLKKGDIVLVRAGE
;
A
#
# COMPACT_ATOMS: atom_id res chain seq x y z
N LEU A 1 -48.96 2.32 -35.83
CA LEU A 1 -47.74 2.30 -36.69
C LEU A 1 -46.47 2.71 -35.93
N PHE A 2 -46.46 2.70 -34.59
CA PHE A 2 -45.25 2.86 -33.78
C PHE A 2 -45.44 2.00 -32.52
N GLY A 3 -44.61 0.97 -32.34
CA GLY A 3 -44.75 0.03 -31.23
C GLY A 3 -43.58 -0.96 -31.07
N ASP A 4 -42.82 -1.21 -32.14
CA ASP A 4 -41.72 -2.19 -32.10
C ASP A 4 -40.35 -1.58 -31.74
N GLY A 5 -40.21 -0.25 -31.70
CA GLY A 5 -38.93 0.41 -31.41
C GLY A 5 -38.54 0.40 -29.92
N ASP A 6 -39.50 0.63 -29.03
CA ASP A 6 -39.24 0.82 -27.59
C ASP A 6 -38.59 -0.41 -26.95
N GLY A 7 -38.97 -1.62 -27.35
CA GLY A 7 -38.35 -2.86 -26.86
C GLY A 7 -36.88 -2.98 -27.27
N THR A 8 -36.56 -2.66 -28.52
CA THR A 8 -35.20 -2.74 -29.06
C THR A 8 -34.29 -1.67 -28.48
N TYR A 9 -34.75 -0.43 -28.31
CA TYR A 9 -33.97 0.63 -27.68
C TYR A 9 -33.68 0.33 -26.20
N ARG A 10 -34.66 -0.23 -25.47
CA ARG A 10 -34.47 -0.65 -24.06
C ARG A 10 -33.46 -1.79 -23.94
N LEU A 11 -33.50 -2.76 -24.84
CA LEU A 11 -32.53 -3.86 -24.88
C LEU A 11 -31.12 -3.35 -25.21
N PHE A 12 -31.01 -2.50 -26.24
CA PHE A 12 -29.74 -1.88 -26.62
C PHE A 12 -29.12 -1.09 -25.47
N ASN A 13 -29.90 -0.22 -24.82
CA ASN A 13 -29.45 0.55 -23.66
C ASN A 13 -29.06 -0.35 -22.49
N GLY A 14 -29.79 -1.45 -22.26
CA GLY A 14 -29.46 -2.43 -21.24
C GLY A 14 -28.12 -3.13 -21.49
N ILE A 15 -27.84 -3.51 -22.74
CA ILE A 15 -26.56 -4.10 -23.15
C ILE A 15 -25.42 -3.10 -22.98
N VAL A 16 -25.61 -1.85 -23.43
CA VAL A 16 -24.61 -0.79 -23.27
C VAL A 16 -24.33 -0.52 -21.79
N ALA A 17 -25.36 -0.42 -20.96
CA ALA A 17 -25.22 -0.23 -19.52
C ALA A 17 -24.49 -1.40 -18.85
N ALA A 18 -24.79 -2.64 -19.23
CA ALA A 18 -24.12 -3.82 -18.70
C ALA A 18 -22.63 -3.83 -19.06
N ILE A 19 -22.28 -3.52 -20.31
CA ILE A 19 -20.88 -3.40 -20.74
C ILE A 19 -20.18 -2.31 -19.95
N LEU A 20 -20.74 -1.10 -19.89
CA LEU A 20 -20.15 0.02 -19.14
C LEU A 20 -19.97 -0.32 -17.66
N PHE A 21 -20.97 -0.95 -17.04
CA PHE A 21 -20.87 -1.39 -15.65
C PHE A 21 -19.70 -2.37 -15.43
N VAL A 22 -19.58 -3.37 -16.30
CA VAL A 22 -18.46 -4.32 -16.25
C VAL A 22 -17.11 -3.62 -16.46
N THR A 23 -17.02 -2.64 -17.38
CA THR A 23 -15.78 -1.90 -17.61
C THR A 23 -15.34 -1.09 -16.38
N VAL A 24 -16.28 -0.45 -15.68
CA VAL A 24 -15.98 0.30 -14.44
C VAL A 24 -15.55 -0.66 -13.33
N LEU A 25 -16.19 -1.82 -13.19
CA LEU A 25 -15.76 -2.84 -12.23
C LEU A 25 -14.31 -3.29 -12.48
N PHE A 26 -13.95 -3.56 -13.73
CA PHE A 26 -12.57 -3.94 -14.07
C PHE A 26 -11.57 -2.81 -13.86
N ALA A 27 -11.94 -1.56 -14.16
CA ALA A 27 -11.09 -0.40 -13.90
C ALA A 27 -10.76 -0.27 -12.41
N ASN A 28 -11.78 -0.29 -11.55
CA ASN A 28 -11.61 -0.21 -10.10
C ASN A 28 -10.84 -1.42 -9.55
N PHE A 29 -11.07 -2.62 -10.10
CA PHE A 29 -10.32 -3.82 -9.71
C PHE A 29 -8.84 -3.72 -10.08
N ALA A 30 -8.52 -3.27 -11.30
CA ALA A 30 -7.14 -3.11 -11.75
C ALA A 30 -6.38 -2.10 -10.89
N GLU A 31 -7.02 -0.99 -10.52
CA GLU A 31 -6.48 0.00 -9.59
C GLU A 31 -6.22 -0.60 -8.20
N ALA A 32 -7.22 -1.28 -7.62
CA ALA A 32 -7.07 -1.93 -6.33
C ALA A 32 -5.95 -2.98 -6.31
N VAL A 33 -5.80 -3.76 -7.38
CA VAL A 33 -4.72 -4.76 -7.54
C VAL A 33 -3.35 -4.08 -7.67
N ALA A 34 -3.26 -2.99 -8.43
CA ALA A 34 -2.03 -2.22 -8.56
C ALA A 34 -1.58 -1.63 -7.21
N GLU A 35 -2.50 -1.02 -6.47
CA GLU A 35 -2.22 -0.50 -5.13
C GLU A 35 -1.90 -1.58 -4.11
N GLY A 36 -2.56 -2.74 -4.18
CA GLY A 36 -2.34 -3.85 -3.25
C GLY A 36 -0.90 -4.34 -3.25
N ARG A 37 -0.26 -4.39 -4.42
CA ARG A 37 1.17 -4.77 -4.55
C ARG A 37 2.10 -3.69 -3.98
N GLY A 38 1.81 -2.42 -4.26
CA GLY A 38 2.60 -1.29 -3.73
C GLY A 38 2.52 -1.16 -2.22
N LYS A 39 1.31 -1.31 -1.64
CA LYS A 39 1.08 -1.26 -0.19
C LYS A 39 1.75 -2.43 0.53
N ALA A 40 1.63 -3.65 0.03
CA ALA A 40 2.28 -4.83 0.63
C ALA A 40 3.82 -4.71 0.62
N GLN A 41 4.40 -4.18 -0.46
CA GLN A 41 5.85 -3.98 -0.54
C GLN A 41 6.33 -2.84 0.38
N ALA A 42 5.57 -1.75 0.46
CA ALA A 42 5.87 -0.64 1.37
C ALA A 42 5.75 -1.04 2.84
N GLU A 43 4.77 -1.88 3.20
CA GLU A 43 4.64 -2.44 4.56
C GLU A 43 5.78 -3.41 4.89
N SER A 44 6.21 -4.25 3.94
CA SER A 44 7.38 -5.11 4.14
C SER A 44 8.64 -4.28 4.43
N LEU A 45 8.88 -3.20 3.68
CA LEU A 45 10.02 -2.30 3.91
C LEU A 45 9.93 -1.58 5.26
N LYS A 46 8.74 -1.07 5.64
CA LYS A 46 8.52 -0.47 6.97
C LYS A 46 8.72 -1.48 8.10
N LYS A 47 8.37 -2.74 7.90
CA LYS A 47 8.57 -3.81 8.90
C LYS A 47 10.06 -4.13 9.07
N THR A 48 10.80 -4.31 7.97
CA THR A 48 12.26 -4.51 8.03
C THR A 48 12.98 -3.34 8.71
N GLN A 49 12.54 -2.10 8.45
CA GLN A 49 13.12 -0.91 9.10
C GLN A 49 12.77 -0.81 10.60
N ARG A 50 11.66 -1.42 11.05
CA ARG A 50 11.27 -1.51 12.48
C ARG A 50 12.06 -2.58 13.24
N ASP A 51 12.43 -3.66 12.56
CA ASP A 51 13.13 -4.80 13.15
C ASP A 51 14.66 -4.58 13.28
N THR A 52 15.17 -3.43 12.79
CA THR A 52 16.60 -3.10 12.94
C THR A 52 16.88 -2.56 14.34
N GLU A 53 17.66 -3.29 15.13
CA GLU A 53 18.13 -2.87 16.44
C GLU A 53 19.30 -1.89 16.33
N ALA A 54 19.39 -0.95 17.27
CA ALA A 54 20.50 -0.02 17.40
C ALA A 54 21.03 -0.03 18.84
N ARG A 55 22.34 0.17 19.01
CA ARG A 55 22.98 0.32 20.33
C ARG A 55 23.10 1.80 20.66
N LEU A 56 22.22 2.29 21.52
CA LEU A 56 22.30 3.65 22.06
C LEU A 56 23.40 3.70 23.12
N LEU A 57 24.25 4.73 23.03
CA LEU A 57 25.31 5.00 23.98
C LEU A 57 24.87 6.14 24.91
N ASP A 58 24.93 5.91 26.22
CA ASP A 58 24.69 6.97 27.22
C ASP A 58 25.95 7.81 27.50
N GLU A 59 25.79 8.92 28.21
CA GLU A 59 26.89 9.85 28.53
C GLU A 59 27.95 9.24 29.47
N ASN A 60 27.63 8.13 30.14
CA ASN A 60 28.50 7.41 31.06
C ASN A 60 29.16 6.18 30.41
N GLY A 61 28.93 5.96 29.10
CA GLY A 61 29.48 4.84 28.32
C GLY A 61 28.69 3.53 28.42
N GLY A 62 27.51 3.55 29.03
CA GLY A 62 26.58 2.42 29.04
C GLY A 62 25.90 2.23 27.68
N GLU A 63 25.73 0.97 27.29
CA GLU A 63 25.08 0.57 26.04
C GLU A 63 23.68 0.03 26.32
N THR A 64 22.68 0.51 25.57
CA THR A 64 21.31 -0.06 25.59
C THR A 64 20.86 -0.39 24.17
N ILE A 65 20.28 -1.57 23.98
CA ILE A 65 19.70 -1.97 22.70
C ILE A 65 18.28 -1.39 22.61
N VAL A 66 18.03 -0.60 21.56
CA VAL A 66 16.74 0.04 21.28
C VAL A 66 16.34 -0.21 19.83
N SER A 67 15.05 -0.09 19.51
CA SER A 67 14.63 -0.08 18.10
C SER A 67 15.19 1.15 17.40
N SER A 68 15.67 1.01 16.16
CA SER A 68 16.14 2.16 15.37
C SER A 68 15.07 3.24 15.19
N ASN A 69 13.78 2.87 15.26
CA ASN A 69 12.66 3.81 15.16
C ASN A 69 12.44 4.67 16.43
N SER A 70 13.04 4.32 17.56
CA SER A 70 12.96 5.16 18.78
C SER A 70 14.09 6.19 18.88
N LEU A 71 15.09 6.13 17.99
CA LEU A 71 16.20 7.07 17.97
C LEU A 71 15.74 8.48 17.55
N LYS A 72 16.35 9.48 18.17
CA LYS A 72 16.13 10.89 17.90
C LYS A 72 17.40 11.55 17.38
N LYS A 73 17.20 12.69 16.71
CA LYS A 73 18.32 13.52 16.26
C LYS A 73 19.14 13.98 17.47
N GLY A 74 20.42 13.62 17.48
CA GLY A 74 21.34 13.93 18.59
C GLY A 74 21.76 12.70 19.39
N ASP A 75 21.10 11.56 19.23
CA ASP A 75 21.48 10.31 19.86
C ASP A 75 22.83 9.80 19.32
N ILE A 76 23.68 9.29 20.22
CA ILE A 76 24.96 8.67 19.87
C ILE A 76 24.77 7.16 19.86
N VAL A 77 25.12 6.52 18.75
CA VAL A 77 25.02 5.06 18.60
C VAL A 77 26.37 4.43 18.36
N LEU A 78 26.56 3.23 18.90
CA LEU A 78 27.75 2.42 18.69
C LEU A 78 27.51 1.42 17.56
N VAL A 79 28.36 1.43 16.53
CA VAL A 79 28.29 0.48 15.40
C VAL A 79 29.55 -0.38 15.40
N ARG A 80 29.39 -1.70 15.41
CA ARG A 80 30.51 -2.65 15.27
C ARG A 80 30.63 -3.11 13.83
N ALA A 81 31.84 -3.49 13.41
CA ALA A 81 32.06 -3.97 12.06
C ALA A 81 31.24 -5.25 11.80
N GLY A 82 30.35 -5.22 10.81
CA GLY A 82 29.46 -6.33 10.46
C GLY A 82 28.02 -6.20 10.96
N GLU A 83 27.68 -5.12 11.68
CA GLU A 83 26.31 -4.68 11.99
C GLU A 83 25.75 -3.69 10.97
#